data_AF-A0A4Y2FVS2-F1
#
_entry.id   AF-A0A4Y2FVS2-F1
#
_cell.length_a   1.000
_cell.length_b   1.000
_cell.length_c   1.000
_cell.angle_alpha   90.00
_cell.angle_beta   90.00
_cell.angle_gamma   90.00
#
_symmetry.space_group_name_H-M   'P 1'
#
loop_
_entity.id
_entity.type
_entity.pdbx_description
1 polymer ?
#
loop_
_entity_poly.entity_id
_entity_poly.type
_entity_poly.pdbx_seq_one_letter_code
_entity_poly.pdbx_strand_id
1 'polypeptide(L)'
;MKIFLQQLWLEKLNFAYLLPQPIAIEWNHLVSSLKTIELIKITRWIFVDSLQKLFLNCFSDSSHETYVVVIYLQSVMPDDTSTSMLAGSKSRVSPIKTASIPRLELCGCLLAAQLKAKVEQALNLQSDRILMHTDSTISLAWIQTPLNRLKTFHC
;
A
#
# COMPACT_ATOMS: atom_id res chain seq x y z
N MET A 1 -10.47 7.18 5.92
CA MET A 1 -10.49 8.55 5.35
C MET A 1 -10.68 8.59 3.84
N LYS A 2 -9.82 7.96 3.02
CA LYS A 2 -9.98 8.04 1.55
C LYS A 2 -11.31 7.47 1.02
N ILE A 3 -11.77 6.36 1.59
CA ILE A 3 -13.07 5.73 1.26
C ILE A 3 -14.23 6.67 1.61
N PHE A 4 -14.23 7.21 2.84
CA PHE A 4 -15.23 8.19 3.28
C PHE A 4 -15.34 9.41 2.35
N LEU A 5 -14.19 9.96 1.92
CA LEU A 5 -14.19 11.09 0.97
C LEU A 5 -14.77 10.69 -0.40
N GLN A 6 -14.50 9.48 -0.87
CA GLN A 6 -15.10 8.96 -2.10
C GLN A 6 -16.62 8.83 -1.96
N GLN A 7 -17.11 8.31 -0.84
CA GLN A 7 -18.55 8.21 -0.54
C GLN A 7 -19.21 9.58 -0.52
N LEU A 8 -18.61 10.55 0.16
CA LEU A 8 -19.12 11.92 0.23
C LEU A 8 -19.22 12.59 -1.15
N TRP A 9 -18.29 12.30 -2.06
CA TRP A 9 -18.38 12.78 -3.44
C TRP A 9 -19.49 12.10 -4.25
N LEU A 10 -19.80 10.84 -3.98
CA LEU A 10 -20.90 10.13 -4.63
C LEU A 10 -22.28 10.69 -4.24
N GLU A 11 -22.40 11.24 -3.03
CA GLU A 11 -23.62 11.90 -2.52
C GLU A 11 -23.92 13.24 -3.20
N LYS A 12 -22.97 13.81 -3.98
CA LYS A 12 -23.13 15.07 -4.73
C LYS A 12 -23.68 16.24 -3.88
N LEU A 13 -23.26 16.31 -2.62
CA LEU A 13 -23.68 17.35 -1.69
C LEU A 13 -23.11 18.72 -2.11
N ASN A 14 -23.90 19.77 -1.94
CA ASN A 14 -23.40 21.14 -2.08
C ASN A 14 -22.61 21.52 -0.82
N PHE A 15 -21.45 22.16 -1.02
CA PHE A 15 -20.59 22.63 0.07
C PHE A 15 -21.28 23.61 1.03
N ALA A 16 -22.33 24.30 0.58
CA ALA A 16 -23.11 25.24 1.41
C ALA A 16 -24.09 24.55 2.38
N TYR A 17 -24.36 23.26 2.22
CA TYR A 17 -25.32 22.54 3.06
C TYR A 17 -24.63 21.74 4.18
N LEU A 18 -25.34 21.60 5.30
CA LEU A 18 -24.92 20.73 6.39
C LEU A 18 -24.89 19.27 5.93
N LEU A 19 -23.95 18.50 6.46
CA LEU A 19 -23.89 17.07 6.21
C LEU A 19 -25.14 16.38 6.78
N PRO A 20 -25.73 15.42 6.04
CA PRO A 20 -26.76 14.54 6.59
C PRO A 20 -26.29 13.88 7.89
N GLN A 21 -27.19 13.76 8.86
CA GLN A 21 -26.87 13.24 10.20
C GLN A 21 -26.03 11.94 10.20
N PRO A 22 -26.35 10.90 9.40
CA PRO A 22 -25.54 9.68 9.36
C PRO A 22 -24.07 9.94 8.99
N ILE A 23 -23.85 10.76 7.96
CA ILE A 23 -22.51 11.12 7.45
C ILE A 23 -21.77 12.00 8.46
N ALA A 24 -22.49 12.92 9.12
CA ALA A 24 -21.92 13.79 10.14
C ALA A 24 -21.41 13.00 11.37
N ILE A 25 -22.15 11.96 11.80
CA ILE A 25 -21.75 11.08 12.89
C ILE A 25 -20.46 10.32 12.51
N GLU A 26 -20.43 9.72 11.32
CA GLU A 26 -19.24 9.00 10.84
C GLU A 26 -18.02 9.93 10.70
N TRP A 27 -18.22 11.13 10.16
CA TRP A 27 -17.17 12.16 10.09
C TRP A 27 -16.60 12.49 11.46
N ASN A 28 -17.46 12.73 12.45
CA ASN A 28 -17.02 13.07 13.80
C ASN A 28 -16.23 11.92 14.44
N HIS A 29 -16.66 10.67 14.23
CA HIS A 29 -15.90 9.49 14.65
C HIS A 29 -14.54 9.39 13.95
N LEU A 30 -14.49 9.66 12.65
CA LEU A 30 -13.24 9.64 11.90
C LEU A 30 -12.28 10.72 12.41
N VAL A 31 -12.75 11.95 12.59
CA VAL A 31 -11.94 13.08 13.10
C VAL A 31 -11.46 12.81 14.52
N SER A 32 -12.29 12.24 15.39
CA SER A 32 -11.86 11.88 16.75
C SER A 32 -10.78 10.80 16.72
N SER A 33 -10.91 9.81 15.83
CA SER A 33 -9.91 8.75 15.66
C SER A 33 -8.55 9.28 15.17
N LEU A 34 -8.52 10.35 14.36
CA LEU A 34 -7.28 10.94 13.85
C LEU A 34 -6.38 11.48 14.97
N LYS A 35 -6.95 11.86 16.12
CA LYS A 35 -6.16 12.29 17.28
C LYS A 35 -5.22 11.18 17.79
N THR A 36 -5.54 9.92 17.53
CA THR A 36 -4.66 8.79 17.90
C THR A 36 -3.37 8.73 17.09
N ILE A 37 -3.28 9.43 15.94
CA ILE A 37 -2.06 9.50 15.14
C ILE A 37 -0.92 10.15 15.93
N GLU A 38 -1.22 11.07 16.85
CA GLU A 38 -0.22 11.70 17.73
C GLU A 38 0.51 10.68 18.62
N LEU A 39 -0.09 9.51 18.86
CA LEU A 39 0.49 8.42 19.63
C LEU A 39 1.45 7.55 18.80
N ILE A 40 1.39 7.65 17.46
CA ILE A 40 2.21 6.85 16.56
C ILE A 40 3.58 7.50 16.43
N LYS A 41 4.61 6.82 16.94
CA LYS A 41 6.01 7.21 16.78
C LYS A 41 6.67 6.34 15.72
N ILE A 42 7.19 6.97 14.67
CA ILE A 42 7.91 6.29 13.59
C ILE A 42 9.39 6.64 13.70
N THR A 43 10.24 5.63 13.84
CA THR A 43 11.69 5.79 13.83
C THR A 43 12.14 6.31 12.47
N ARG A 44 12.80 7.48 12.44
CA ARG A 44 13.28 8.09 11.19
C ARG A 44 14.50 7.37 10.62
N TRP A 45 15.36 6.84 11.48
CA TRP A 45 16.52 6.07 11.09
C TRP A 45 16.10 4.61 10.84
N ILE A 46 16.17 4.20 9.58
CA ILE A 46 15.68 2.88 9.12
C ILE A 46 16.80 1.87 8.88
N PHE A 47 18.06 2.31 8.97
CA PHE A 47 19.24 1.46 8.81
C PHE A 47 19.79 1.02 10.16
N VAL A 48 20.63 0.00 10.16
CA VAL A 48 21.39 -0.44 11.34
C VAL A 48 22.87 -0.37 10.99
N ASP A 49 23.68 0.13 11.90
CA ASP A 49 25.13 0.20 11.71
C ASP A 49 25.71 -1.22 11.64
N SER A 50 26.70 -1.43 10.77
CA SER A 50 27.38 -2.73 10.60
C SER A 50 26.49 -3.89 10.14
N LEU A 51 25.41 -3.61 9.39
CA LEU A 51 24.61 -4.66 8.75
C LEU A 51 25.47 -5.48 7.77
N GLN A 52 25.22 -6.78 7.71
CA GLN A 52 25.87 -7.70 6.78
C GLN A 52 25.09 -7.81 5.47
N LYS A 53 23.75 -7.85 5.55
CA LYS A 53 22.85 -7.93 4.39
C LYS A 53 21.62 -7.07 4.58
N LEU A 54 21.11 -6.54 3.48
CA LEU A 54 19.91 -5.74 3.43
C LEU A 54 18.90 -6.35 2.46
N PHE A 55 17.74 -6.75 2.97
CA PHE A 55 16.64 -7.26 2.16
C PHE A 55 15.48 -6.27 2.09
N LEU A 56 14.96 -6.06 0.90
CA LEU A 56 13.75 -5.29 0.66
C LEU A 56 12.57 -6.25 0.53
N ASN A 57 11.64 -6.19 1.48
CA ASN A 57 10.42 -6.98 1.47
C ASN A 57 9.23 -6.08 1.15
N CYS A 58 8.55 -6.35 0.05
CA CYS A 58 7.38 -5.60 -0.40
C CYS A 58 6.16 -6.49 -0.35
N PHE A 59 5.11 -6.07 0.34
CA PHE A 59 3.86 -6.80 0.50
C PHE A 59 2.74 -6.02 -0.19
N SER A 60 1.95 -6.71 -1.01
CA SER A 60 0.76 -6.18 -1.66
C SER A 60 -0.46 -6.99 -1.24
N ASP A 61 -1.52 -6.28 -0.87
CA ASP A 61 -2.82 -6.85 -0.52
C ASP A 61 -3.94 -6.01 -1.15
N SER A 62 -5.08 -6.62 -1.43
CA SER A 62 -6.21 -5.98 -2.10
C SER A 62 -7.56 -6.52 -1.62
N SER A 63 -8.46 -5.58 -1.35
CA SER A 63 -9.87 -5.83 -1.07
C SER A 63 -10.75 -5.20 -2.14
N HIS A 64 -12.07 -5.38 -2.03
CA HIS A 64 -13.01 -4.69 -2.90
C HIS A 64 -12.91 -3.16 -2.82
N GLU A 65 -12.54 -2.61 -1.67
CA GLU A 65 -12.55 -1.17 -1.43
C GLU A 65 -11.20 -0.51 -1.71
N THR A 66 -10.10 -1.22 -1.52
CA THR A 66 -8.75 -0.66 -1.63
C THR A 66 -7.72 -1.71 -2.03
N TYR A 67 -6.62 -1.24 -2.60
CA TYR A 67 -5.39 -2.03 -2.70
C TYR A 67 -4.23 -1.25 -2.08
N VAL A 68 -3.37 -1.99 -1.38
CA VAL A 68 -2.35 -1.42 -0.50
C VAL A 68 -1.02 -2.14 -0.68
N VAL A 69 0.04 -1.39 -0.43
CA VAL A 69 1.42 -1.88 -0.49
C VAL A 69 2.19 -1.36 0.71
N VAL A 70 3.01 -2.22 1.29
CA VAL A 70 3.95 -1.87 2.37
C VAL A 70 5.34 -2.43 2.04
N ILE A 71 6.38 -1.63 2.25
CA ILE A 71 7.77 -2.00 2.06
C ILE A 71 8.51 -1.93 3.40
N TYR A 72 9.12 -3.06 3.76
CA TYR A 72 10.02 -3.19 4.89
C TYR A 72 11.46 -3.39 4.42
N LEU A 73 12.39 -2.74 5.10
CA LEU A 73 13.81 -3.04 5.00
C LEU A 73 14.19 -3.93 6.16
N GLN A 74 14.68 -5.12 5.84
CA GLN A 74 15.21 -6.06 6.81
C GLN A 74 16.74 -5.99 6.77
N SER A 75 17.32 -5.51 7.86
CA SER A 75 18.77 -5.53 8.07
C SER A 75 19.14 -6.81 8.80
N VAL A 76 20.07 -7.58 8.25
CA VAL A 76 20.63 -8.80 8.86
C VAL A 76 22.01 -8.46 9.41
N MET A 77 22.21 -8.74 10.68
CA MET A 77 23.45 -8.49 11.41
C MET A 77 24.41 -9.67 11.30
N PRO A 78 25.72 -9.49 11.61
CA PRO A 78 26.71 -10.57 11.53
C PRO A 78 26.46 -11.78 12.44
N ASP A 79 25.63 -11.63 13.48
CA ASP A 79 25.21 -12.68 14.40
C ASP A 79 23.93 -13.41 13.94
N ASP A 80 23.55 -13.23 12.67
CA ASP A 80 22.31 -13.72 12.04
C ASP A 80 21.00 -13.20 12.66
N THR A 81 21.07 -12.20 13.55
CA THR A 81 19.86 -11.49 14.00
C THR A 81 19.36 -10.56 12.91
N SER A 82 18.05 -10.28 12.89
CA SER A 82 17.47 -9.36 11.90
C SER A 82 16.49 -8.37 12.52
N THR A 83 16.51 -7.15 11.99
CA THR A 83 15.58 -6.08 12.36
C THR A 83 14.89 -5.57 11.11
N SER A 84 13.57 -5.38 11.19
CA SER A 84 12.76 -4.88 10.07
C SER A 84 12.19 -3.50 10.38
N MET A 85 12.39 -2.56 9.45
CA MET A 85 11.90 -1.18 9.55
C MET A 85 11.00 -0.84 8.36
N LEU A 86 9.93 -0.09 8.62
CA LEU A 86 9.04 0.40 7.56
C LEU A 86 9.78 1.45 6.72
N ALA A 87 9.96 1.20 5.43
CA ALA A 87 10.58 2.15 4.50
C ALA A 87 9.56 2.92 3.67
N GLY A 88 8.35 2.38 3.48
CA GLY A 88 7.29 3.10 2.80
C GLY A 88 6.01 2.29 2.70
N SER A 89 4.90 2.98 2.49
CA SER A 89 3.62 2.36 2.20
C SER A 89 2.82 3.21 1.23
N LYS A 90 1.88 2.59 0.52
CA LYS A 90 0.98 3.29 -0.39
C LYS A 90 -0.35 2.56 -0.49
N SER A 91 -1.43 3.32 -0.40
CA SER A 91 -2.79 2.81 -0.56
C SER A 91 -3.53 3.57 -1.66
N ARG A 92 -4.38 2.86 -2.40
CA ARG A 92 -5.31 3.43 -3.38
C ARG A 92 -6.71 2.89 -3.12
N VAL A 93 -7.71 3.75 -3.32
CA VAL A 93 -9.11 3.35 -3.29
C VAL A 93 -9.43 2.69 -4.62
N SER A 94 -10.19 1.59 -4.56
CA SER A 94 -10.65 0.88 -5.74
C SER A 94 -11.49 1.79 -6.64
N PRO A 95 -11.43 1.61 -7.97
CA PRO A 95 -12.27 2.35 -8.88
C PRO A 95 -13.76 2.17 -8.55
N ILE A 96 -14.55 3.23 -8.73
CA ILE A 96 -16.02 3.18 -8.55
C ILE A 96 -16.64 2.14 -9.50
N LYS A 97 -16.09 2.02 -10.71
CA LYS A 97 -16.47 0.94 -11.63
C LYS A 97 -15.91 -0.37 -11.09
N THR A 98 -16.81 -1.32 -10.82
CA THR A 98 -16.47 -2.61 -10.23
C THR A 98 -15.38 -3.32 -11.02
N ALA A 99 -14.23 -3.50 -10.39
CA ALA A 99 -13.19 -4.42 -10.81
C ALA A 99 -13.30 -5.70 -9.98
N SER A 100 -12.96 -6.84 -10.58
CA SER A 100 -12.88 -8.11 -9.85
C SER A 100 -11.69 -8.07 -8.88
N ILE A 101 -11.78 -8.78 -7.75
CA ILE A 101 -10.68 -8.89 -6.77
C ILE A 101 -9.34 -9.23 -7.46
N PRO A 102 -9.25 -10.22 -8.38
CA PRO A 102 -7.98 -10.52 -9.04
C PRO A 102 -7.37 -9.36 -9.83
N ARG A 103 -8.19 -8.48 -10.40
CA ARG A 103 -7.71 -7.29 -11.12
C ARG A 103 -7.19 -6.23 -10.15
N LEU A 104 -7.83 -6.09 -8.99
CA LEU A 104 -7.38 -5.20 -7.92
C LEU A 104 -6.06 -5.71 -7.33
N GLU A 105 -5.94 -7.02 -7.09
CA GLU A 105 -4.69 -7.67 -6.66
C GLU A 105 -3.55 -7.43 -7.67
N LEU A 106 -3.84 -7.54 -8.98
CA LEU A 106 -2.88 -7.20 -10.03
C LEU A 106 -2.50 -5.71 -10.00
N CYS A 107 -3.45 -4.81 -9.75
CA CYS A 107 -3.15 -3.38 -9.55
C CYS A 107 -2.31 -3.15 -8.29
N GLY A 108 -2.53 -3.92 -7.22
CA GLY A 108 -1.67 -3.96 -6.05
C GLY A 108 -0.23 -4.32 -6.40
N CYS A 109 -0.03 -5.39 -7.19
CA CYS A 109 1.28 -5.81 -7.67
C CYS A 109 1.98 -4.72 -8.51
N LEU A 110 1.23 -4.04 -9.39
CA LEU A 110 1.76 -2.91 -10.15
C LEU A 110 2.16 -1.75 -9.24
N LEU A 111 1.31 -1.41 -8.27
CA LEU A 111 1.60 -0.37 -7.27
C LEU A 111 2.84 -0.73 -6.46
N ALA A 112 3.03 -2.02 -6.17
CA ALA A 112 4.18 -2.54 -5.44
C ALA A 112 5.48 -2.33 -6.20
N ALA A 113 5.50 -2.69 -7.50
CA ALA A 113 6.65 -2.44 -8.36
C ALA A 113 6.99 -0.94 -8.46
N GLN A 114 5.97 -0.08 -8.60
CA GLN A 114 6.16 1.37 -8.65
C GLN A 114 6.68 1.95 -7.33
N LEU A 115 6.16 1.50 -6.19
CA LEU A 115 6.60 1.97 -4.88
C LEU A 115 8.03 1.51 -4.60
N LYS A 116 8.37 0.26 -4.92
CA LYS A 116 9.72 -0.30 -4.81
C LYS A 116 10.73 0.57 -5.55
N ALA A 117 10.48 0.88 -6.82
CA ALA A 117 11.38 1.72 -7.62
C ALA A 117 11.56 3.12 -6.99
N LYS A 118 10.50 3.71 -6.44
CA LYS A 118 10.58 5.02 -5.75
C LYS A 118 11.38 4.96 -4.46
N VAL A 119 11.22 3.91 -3.66
CA VAL A 119 11.95 3.73 -2.41
C VAL A 119 13.44 3.53 -2.68
N GLU A 120 13.80 2.69 -3.64
CA GLU A 120 15.20 2.50 -4.04
C GLU A 120 15.83 3.81 -4.50
N GLN A 121 15.13 4.56 -5.35
CA GLN A 121 15.64 5.85 -5.84
C GLN A 121 15.77 6.88 -4.71
N ALA A 122 14.76 7.01 -3.83
CA ALA A 122 14.75 8.02 -2.78
C ALA A 122 15.80 7.76 -1.70
N LEU A 123 16.11 6.48 -1.44
CA LEU A 123 17.10 6.07 -0.44
C LEU A 123 18.48 5.78 -1.03
N ASN A 124 18.64 5.91 -2.35
CA ASN A 124 19.82 5.46 -3.10
C ASN A 124 20.23 4.02 -2.70
N LEU A 125 19.22 3.15 -2.61
CA LEU A 125 19.35 1.84 -1.99
C LEU A 125 19.93 0.80 -2.96
N GLN A 126 20.93 0.06 -2.49
CA GLN A 126 21.32 -1.21 -3.08
C GLN A 126 20.99 -2.32 -2.08
N SER A 127 19.99 -3.15 -2.40
CA SER A 127 19.59 -4.28 -1.57
C SER A 127 20.16 -5.57 -2.13
N ASP A 128 20.64 -6.45 -1.25
CA ASP A 128 21.19 -7.76 -1.63
C ASP A 128 20.10 -8.68 -2.20
N ARG A 129 18.86 -8.47 -1.75
CA ARG A 129 17.71 -9.24 -2.20
C ARG A 129 16.44 -8.40 -2.13
N ILE A 130 15.61 -8.59 -3.15
CA ILE A 130 14.26 -8.00 -3.22
C ILE A 130 13.25 -9.14 -3.25
N LEU A 131 12.26 -9.07 -2.36
CA LEU A 131 11.16 -10.01 -2.27
C LEU A 131 9.84 -9.25 -2.44
N MET A 132 9.04 -9.67 -3.43
CA MET A 132 7.74 -9.10 -3.75
C MET A 132 6.67 -10.13 -3.42
N HIS A 133 5.84 -9.85 -2.42
CA HIS A 133 4.85 -10.75 -1.85
C HIS A 133 3.42 -10.33 -2.22
N THR A 134 2.62 -11.31 -2.61
CA THR A 134 1.16 -11.25 -2.72
C THR A 134 0.61 -12.63 -2.41
N ASP A 135 -0.57 -12.69 -1.80
CA ASP A 135 -1.36 -13.91 -1.58
C ASP A 135 -2.23 -14.30 -2.79
N SER A 136 -2.30 -13.43 -3.81
CA SER A 136 -3.04 -13.67 -5.04
C SER A 136 -2.30 -14.62 -5.98
N THR A 137 -2.64 -15.90 -5.91
CA THR A 137 -2.16 -16.91 -6.86
C THR A 137 -2.56 -16.60 -8.30
N ILE A 138 -3.72 -15.96 -8.50
CA ILE A 138 -4.20 -15.54 -9.82
C ILE A 138 -3.33 -14.43 -10.40
N SER A 139 -3.00 -13.41 -9.60
CA SER A 139 -2.11 -12.33 -10.04
C SER A 139 -0.72 -12.86 -10.36
N LEU A 140 -0.18 -13.77 -9.53
CA LEU A 140 1.10 -14.43 -9.81
C LEU A 140 1.06 -15.21 -11.12
N ALA A 141 -0.01 -15.98 -11.37
CA ALA A 141 -0.18 -16.72 -12.62
C ALA A 141 -0.24 -15.78 -13.84
N TRP A 142 -0.95 -14.65 -13.74
CA TRP A 142 -1.00 -13.65 -14.81
C TRP A 142 0.36 -12.99 -15.07
N ILE A 143 1.10 -12.63 -14.02
CA ILE A 143 2.45 -12.05 -14.15
C ILE A 143 3.40 -13.03 -14.86
N GLN A 144 3.27 -14.33 -14.61
CA GLN A 144 4.09 -15.37 -15.23
C GLN A 144 3.63 -15.78 -16.63
N THR A 145 2.43 -15.33 -17.05
CA THR A 145 1.86 -15.70 -18.35
C THR A 145 2.39 -14.77 -19.45
N PRO A 146 2.80 -15.31 -20.63
CA PRO A 146 3.19 -14.48 -21.77
C PRO A 146 2.11 -13.47 -22.17
N LEU A 147 2.53 -12.21 -22.42
CA LEU A 147 1.63 -11.08 -22.67
C LEU A 147 0.66 -11.31 -23.84
N ASN A 148 1.08 -12.05 -24.87
CA ASN A 148 0.25 -12.37 -26.04
C ASN A 148 -0.96 -13.27 -25.73
N ARG A 149 -1.02 -13.89 -24.55
CA ARG A 149 -2.14 -14.71 -24.09
C ARG A 149 -3.12 -13.93 -23.20
N LEU A 150 -2.79 -12.69 -22.84
CA LEU A 150 -3.58 -11.88 -21.93
C LEU A 150 -4.24 -10.71 -22.68
N LYS A 151 -5.42 -10.30 -22.20
CA LYS A 151 -6.06 -9.06 -22.66
C LYS A 151 -5.49 -7.88 -21.88
N THR A 152 -5.28 -6.76 -22.56
CA THR A 152 -4.86 -5.52 -21.91
C THR A 152 -5.87 -5.09 -20.85
N PHE A 153 -5.36 -4.77 -19.66
CA PHE A 153 -6.12 -4.23 -18.55
C PHE A 153 -5.43 -2.96 -18.05
N HIS A 154 -6.21 -1.91 -17.79
CA HIS A 154 -5.73 -0.64 -17.27
C HIS A 154 -6.12 -0.49 -15.81
N CYS A 155 -5.10 -0.46 -14.96
CA CYS A 155 -5.12 0.21 -13.66
C CYS A 155 -4.85 1.72 -13.87
#